data_AF-A0A844M9K4-F1
#
_entry.id   AF-A0A844M9K4-F1
#
_cell.length_a   1.000
_cell.length_b   1.000
_cell.length_c   1.000
_cell.angle_alpha   90.00
_cell.angle_beta   90.00
_cell.angle_gamma   90.00
#
_symmetry.space_group_name_H-M   'P 1'
#
loop_
_entity.id
_entity.type
_entity.pdbx_description
1 polymer ?
#
loop_
_entity_poly.entity_id
_entity_poly.type
_entity_poly.pdbx_seq_one_letter_code
_entity_poly.pdbx_strand_id
1 'polypeptide(L)' 'MQSSYLFRLTVKFFKYFLSAVFGFAIAYLVSVSFGTSGVVIIILHFIGPWFGRFAILLFCLMIVTTLLESLR' A
#
# COMPACT_ATOMS: atom_id res chain seq x y z
N MET A 1 9.08 26.51 -2.30
CA MET A 1 7.85 26.01 -2.95
C MET A 1 7.97 24.54 -3.41
N GLN A 2 8.85 23.72 -2.81
CA GLN A 2 9.16 22.36 -3.31
C GLN A 2 8.52 21.23 -2.46
N SER A 3 8.08 21.51 -1.22
CA SER A 3 7.49 20.52 -0.31
C SER A 3 6.07 20.07 -0.70
N SER A 4 5.31 20.91 -1.41
CA SER A 4 3.89 20.60 -1.72
C SER A 4 3.72 19.48 -2.74
N TYR A 5 4.66 19.33 -3.69
CA TYR A 5 4.59 18.27 -4.70
C TYR A 5 4.88 16.88 -4.12
N LEU A 6 5.87 16.78 -3.23
CA LEU A 6 6.24 15.51 -2.57
C LEU A 6 5.13 15.04 -1.64
N PHE A 7 4.55 15.94 -0.83
CA PHE A 7 3.41 15.61 0.02
C PHE A 7 2.21 15.13 -0.79
N ARG A 8 1.89 15.82 -1.89
CA ARG A 8 0.78 15.46 -2.76
C ARG A 8 1.00 14.13 -3.48
N LEU A 9 2.25 13.80 -3.82
CA LEU A 9 2.64 12.50 -4.36
C LEU A 9 2.47 11.39 -3.32
N THR A 10 2.96 11.58 -2.09
CA THR A 10 2.79 10.62 -0.99
C THR A 10 1.32 10.34 -0.70
N VAL A 11 0.49 11.38 -0.61
CA VAL A 11 -0.96 11.23 -0.39
C VAL A 11 -1.64 10.52 -1.55
N LYS A 12 -1.27 10.83 -2.80
CA LYS A 12 -1.78 10.11 -3.97
C LYS A 12 -1.38 8.63 -3.93
N PHE A 13 -0.11 8.35 -3.66
CA PHE A 13 0.42 6.99 -3.60
C PHE A 13 -0.26 6.18 -2.50
N PHE A 14 -0.44 6.77 -1.32
CA PHE A 14 -1.16 6.14 -0.21
C PHE A 14 -2.61 5.82 -0.59
N LYS A 15 -3.30 6.74 -1.28
CA LYS A 15 -4.67 6.50 -1.76
C LYS A 15 -4.74 5.33 -2.75
N TYR A 16 -3.82 5.26 -3.70
CA TYR A 16 -3.74 4.14 -4.65
C TYR A 16 -3.36 2.84 -3.96
N PHE A 17 -2.47 2.88 -2.97
CA PHE A 17 -2.09 1.73 -2.18
C PHE A 17 -3.27 1.16 -1.41
N LEU A 18 -4.02 1.98 -0.66
CA LEU A 18 -5.25 1.55 0.00
C LEU A 18 -6.26 0.93 -0.97
N SER A 19 -6.44 1.56 -2.13
CA SER A 19 -7.36 1.02 -3.15
C SER A 19 -6.90 -0.35 -3.66
N ALA A 20 -5.59 -0.56 -3.83
CA ALA A 20 -5.03 -1.84 -4.23
C ALA A 20 -5.18 -2.90 -3.13
N VAL A 21 -4.92 -2.53 -1.86
CA VAL A 21 -5.15 -3.39 -0.69
C VAL A 21 -6.61 -3.85 -0.64
N PHE A 22 -7.53 -2.91 -0.82
CA PHE A 22 -8.95 -3.15 -0.71
C PHE A 22 -9.45 -4.04 -1.85
N GLY A 23 -9.01 -3.78 -3.09
CA GLY A 23 -9.31 -4.65 -4.23
C GLY A 23 -8.77 -6.07 -4.04
N PHE A 24 -7.56 -6.20 -3.48
CA PHE A 24 -6.98 -7.50 -3.17
C PHE A 24 -7.75 -8.23 -2.07
N ALA A 25 -8.18 -7.52 -1.02
CA ALA A 25 -9.01 -8.08 0.06
C ALA A 25 -10.38 -8.57 -0.45
N ILE A 26 -11.00 -7.83 -1.37
CA ILE A 26 -12.26 -8.26 -2.00
C ILE A 26 -12.05 -9.51 -2.85
N ALA A 27 -11.01 -9.53 -3.69
CA ALA A 27 -10.68 -10.71 -4.50
C ALA A 27 -10.39 -11.94 -3.63
N TYR A 28 -9.72 -11.75 -2.49
CA TYR A 28 -9.51 -12.79 -1.48
C TYR A 28 -10.83 -13.32 -0.93
N LEU A 29 -11.74 -12.43 -0.51
CA LEU A 29 -13.06 -12.80 0.03
C LEU A 29 -13.89 -13.59 -0.98
N VAL A 30 -13.91 -13.15 -2.24
CA VAL A 30 -14.63 -13.83 -3.33
C VAL A 30 -14.04 -15.22 -3.60
N SER A 31 -12.72 -15.36 -3.63
CA SER A 31 -12.09 -16.66 -3.88
C SER A 31 -12.26 -17.64 -2.72
N VAL A 32 -12.28 -17.14 -1.47
CA VAL A 32 -12.60 -17.94 -0.28
C VAL A 32 -14.03 -18.45 -0.35
N SER A 33 -14.99 -17.59 -0.75
CA SER A 33 -16.40 -17.99 -0.89
C SER A 33 -16.65 -18.95 -2.04
N PHE A 34 -15.82 -18.94 -3.09
CA PHE A 34 -15.85 -19.91 -4.19
C PHE A 34 -15.08 -21.22 -3.90
N GLY A 35 -14.40 -21.34 -2.76
CA GLY A 35 -13.62 -22.53 -2.40
C GLY A 35 -12.29 -22.67 -3.17
N THR A 36 -11.94 -21.71 -4.03
CA THR A 36 -10.63 -21.61 -4.72
C THR A 36 -9.57 -20.95 -3.83
N SER A 37 -9.56 -21.28 -2.54
CA SER A 37 -8.67 -20.70 -1.54
C SER A 37 -7.19 -20.99 -1.83
N GLY A 38 -6.87 -22.15 -2.44
CA GLY A 38 -5.49 -22.56 -2.71
C GLY A 38 -4.69 -21.62 -3.62
N VAL A 39 -5.30 -21.11 -4.70
CA VAL A 39 -4.64 -20.19 -5.64
C VAL A 39 -4.31 -18.87 -4.95
N VAL A 40 -5.24 -18.39 -4.12
CA VAL A 40 -5.09 -17.12 -3.42
C VAL A 40 -4.05 -17.19 -2.31
N ILE A 41 -3.90 -18.32 -1.63
CA ILE A 41 -2.83 -18.50 -0.64
C ILE A 41 -1.45 -18.40 -1.28
N ILE A 42 -1.26 -19.00 -2.47
CA ILE A 42 0.01 -18.93 -3.21
C ILE A 42 0.30 -17.48 -3.63
N ILE A 43 -0.70 -16.79 -4.16
CA ILE A 43 -0.59 -15.39 -4.56
C ILE A 43 -0.31 -14.51 -3.33
N LEU A 44 -0.99 -14.73 -2.21
CA LEU A 44 -0.80 -13.98 -0.97
C LEU A 44 0.60 -14.20 -0.39
N HIS A 45 1.15 -15.41 -0.45
CA HIS A 45 2.52 -15.69 -0.01
C HIS A 45 3.55 -14.96 -0.89
N PHE A 46 3.29 -14.83 -2.18
CA PHE A 46 4.18 -14.13 -3.11
C PHE A 46 4.07 -12.61 -3.00
N ILE A 47 2.84 -12.09 -2.86
CA ILE A 47 2.55 -10.66 -2.81
C ILE A 47 2.72 -10.06 -1.42
N GLY A 48 2.54 -10.84 -0.35
CA GLY A 48 2.70 -10.41 1.04
C GLY A 48 4.03 -9.74 1.34
N PRO A 49 5.20 -10.33 1.00
CA PRO A 49 6.49 -9.69 1.20
C PRO A 49 6.68 -8.44 0.32
N TRP A 50 6.12 -8.43 -0.89
CA TRP A 50 6.10 -7.23 -1.74
C TRP A 50 5.27 -6.12 -1.09
N PHE A 51 4.15 -6.47 -0.50
CA PHE A 51 3.26 -5.55 0.21
C PHE A 51 3.92 -4.93 1.43
N GLY A 52 4.63 -5.74 2.22
CA GLY A 52 5.42 -5.26 3.36
C GLY A 52 6.49 -4.26 2.91
N ARG A 53 7.19 -4.54 1.81
CA ARG A 53 8.16 -3.61 1.22
C ARG A 53 7.52 -2.29 0.79
N PHE A 54 6.37 -2.33 0.11
CA PHE A 54 5.65 -1.11 -0.27
C PHE A 54 5.15 -0.32 0.94
N ALA A 55 4.64 -1.00 1.97
CA ALA A 55 4.20 -0.36 3.20
C ALA A 55 5.36 0.34 3.92
N ILE A 56 6.52 -0.30 4.05
CA ILE A 56 7.73 0.30 4.64
C ILE A 56 8.18 1.52 3.82
N LEU A 57 8.20 1.40 2.50
CA LEU A 57 8.62 2.48 1.61
C LEU A 57 7.68 3.69 1.71
N LEU A 58 6.38 3.45 1.80
CA LEU A 58 5.37 4.47 2.05
C LEU A 58 5.49 5.11 3.43
N PHE A 59 5.70 4.31 4.48
CA PHE A 59 5.85 4.81 5.85
C PHE A 59 7.12 5.66 5.98
N CYS A 60 8.21 5.24 5.35
CA CYS A 60 9.44 6.01 5.27
C CYS A 60 9.22 7.35 4.56
N LEU A 61 8.55 7.34 3.40
CA LEU A 61 8.16 8.56 2.70
C LEU A 61 7.30 9.47 3.59
N MET A 62 6.32 8.91 4.29
CA MET A 62 5.45 9.66 5.20
C MET A 62 6.27 10.37 6.30
N ILE A 63 7.16 9.64 6.98
CA ILE A 63 8.05 10.20 8.02
C ILE A 63 8.92 11.32 7.47
N VAL A 64 9.59 11.08 6.33
CA VAL A 64 10.43 12.09 5.67
C VAL A 64 9.60 13.32 5.34
N THR A 65 8.37 13.14 4.86
CA THR A 65 7.50 14.26 4.53
C THR A 65 7.10 15.05 5.78
N THR A 66 6.72 14.37 6.87
CA THR A 66 6.35 15.03 8.13
C THR A 66 7.53 15.75 8.79
N LEU A 67 8.75 15.18 8.74
CA LEU A 67 9.96 15.83 9.26
C LEU A 67 10.34 17.04 8.43
N LEU A 68 10.20 16.96 7.10
CA LEU A 68 10.46 18.09 6.21
C LEU A 68 9.45 19.23 6.42
N GLU A 69 8.21 18.89 6.77
CA GLU A 69 7.18 19.85 7.13
C GLU A 69 7.41 20.45 8.52
N SER A 70 7.91 19.70 9.50
CA SER A 70 8.22 20.26 10.83
C SER A 70 9.49 21.10 10.88
N LEU A 71 10.45 20.86 9.97
CA LEU A 71 11.68 21.65 9.82
C LEU A 71 11.47 22.95 9.02
N ARG A 72 10.31 23.10 8.38
CA ARG A 72 9.92 24.30 7.63
C ARG A 72 9.11 25.25 8.51
#